data_AF-A0AAD9QUD1-F1
#
_entry.id   AF-A0AAD9QUD1-F1
#
_cell.length_a   1.000
_cell.length_b   1.000
_cell.length_c   1.000
_cell.angle_alpha   90.00
_cell.angle_beta   90.00
_cell.angle_gamma   90.00
#
_symmetry.space_group_name_H-M   'P 1'
#
loop_
_entity.id
_entity.type
_entity.pdbx_description
1 polymer ?
#
loop_
_entity_poly.entity_id
_entity_poly.type
_entity_poly.pdbx_seq_one_letter_code
_entity_poly.pdbx_strand_id
1 'polypeptide(L)'
;MSFIYLAKFSEFHVHRMENSNETLVTQEQSTNTAVSFSTAIQIALCLALMFVIVIGNLFVAAAYVSNARIRTGTYTILVSLAISDLLVGCISLPLWMYISWTNDHSVSNTLFVCFDIFSALASIFHLTTVSMERWIAISRPFVYETLTTRHYSLALCGAWLTALSIAAIGPLMTLNGRRTIYVMFLLLVSFVGPGFLISLLNYSIFRVVRRLLANLPASTLQESDESIKARKSIKKQRSTALTLAFVTVMFLVSWSSFFIINTTFALCNDCRRHTTLTPFYAFAKCLQYSNSAMNPVVYAFRDVEMRKTFARILGPCGRVFRKRRILRVRPKPCSGSLNATTIER
;
A
#
# COMPACT_ATOMS: atom_id res chain seq x y z
N MET A 1 0.25 21.22 0.62
CA MET A 1 0.52 22.42 -0.20
C MET A 1 -0.59 22.72 -1.23
N SER A 2 -1.73 22.04 -1.19
CA SER A 2 -2.64 21.98 -2.35
C SER A 2 -3.65 23.12 -2.52
N PHE A 3 -3.86 24.04 -1.57
CA PHE A 3 -4.87 25.11 -1.72
C PHE A 3 -4.57 26.35 -0.86
N ILE A 4 -3.35 26.49 -0.34
CA ILE A 4 -2.93 27.58 0.58
C ILE A 4 -2.74 28.91 -0.20
N TYR A 5 -2.36 28.84 -1.47
CA TYR A 5 -1.93 30.01 -2.24
C TYR A 5 -3.02 30.68 -3.10
N LEU A 6 -4.15 30.01 -3.39
CA LEU A 6 -5.24 30.62 -4.17
C LEU A 6 -5.85 31.84 -3.46
N ALA A 7 -5.81 31.91 -2.13
CA ALA A 7 -6.26 33.09 -1.39
C ALA A 7 -5.22 34.22 -1.31
N LYS A 8 -3.93 33.93 -1.55
CA LYS A 8 -2.84 34.91 -1.44
C LYS A 8 -2.56 35.64 -2.77
N PHE A 9 -2.97 35.05 -3.89
CA PHE A 9 -2.70 35.59 -5.23
C PHE A 9 -3.69 36.71 -5.64
N SER A 10 -4.93 36.74 -5.14
CA SER A 10 -5.89 37.77 -5.54
C SER A 10 -5.76 39.09 -4.78
N GLU A 11 -5.35 39.08 -3.50
CA GLU A 11 -5.23 40.31 -2.70
C GLU A 11 -3.89 41.04 -2.90
N PHE A 12 -2.82 40.32 -3.26
CA PHE A 12 -1.48 40.91 -3.33
C PHE A 12 -1.17 41.62 -4.66
N HIS A 13 -1.85 41.24 -5.75
CA HIS A 13 -1.57 41.77 -7.09
C HIS A 13 -2.16 43.17 -7.34
N VAL A 14 -3.15 43.61 -6.56
CA VAL A 14 -3.77 44.93 -6.73
C VAL A 14 -2.94 46.04 -6.07
N HIS A 15 -2.17 45.73 -5.01
CA HIS A 15 -1.54 46.78 -4.19
C HIS A 15 -0.08 47.10 -4.55
N ARG A 16 0.56 46.32 -5.44
CA ARG A 16 2.02 46.40 -5.69
C ARG A 16 2.43 47.02 -7.04
N MET A 17 1.50 47.25 -7.97
CA MET A 17 1.87 47.72 -9.32
C MET A 17 2.27 49.21 -9.39
N GLU A 18 2.14 49.98 -8.30
CA GLU A 18 2.27 51.45 -8.38
C GLU A 18 3.63 52.01 -7.90
N ASN A 19 4.47 51.25 -7.17
CA ASN A 19 5.57 51.87 -6.40
C ASN A 19 6.99 51.30 -6.56
N SER A 20 7.30 50.39 -7.48
CA SER A 20 8.60 49.67 -7.43
C SER A 20 9.34 49.45 -8.75
N ASN A 21 9.10 50.27 -9.79
CA ASN A 21 9.73 50.05 -11.10
C ASN A 21 11.12 50.67 -11.31
N GLU A 22 11.67 51.50 -10.40
CA GLU A 22 12.87 52.28 -10.73
C GLU A 22 14.15 52.03 -9.92
N THR A 23 14.19 51.12 -8.93
CA THR A 23 15.40 51.00 -8.07
C THR A 23 15.95 49.59 -7.79
N LEU A 24 15.40 48.53 -8.37
CA LEU A 24 15.78 47.13 -8.03
C LEU A 24 16.72 46.41 -9.03
N VAL A 25 17.22 47.11 -10.06
CA VAL A 25 17.95 46.47 -11.19
C VAL A 25 19.41 46.08 -10.87
N THR A 26 19.94 46.32 -9.67
CA THR A 26 21.37 46.03 -9.38
C THR A 26 21.66 45.12 -8.18
N GLN A 27 20.69 44.38 -7.64
CA GLN A 27 20.95 43.48 -6.49
C GLN A 27 20.30 42.08 -6.55
N GLU A 28 19.98 41.56 -7.74
CA GLU A 28 19.30 40.26 -7.89
C GLU A 28 20.12 39.19 -8.62
N GLN A 29 21.47 39.25 -8.53
CA GLN A 29 22.34 38.29 -9.20
C GLN A 29 23.43 37.72 -8.27
N SER A 30 23.07 37.31 -7.06
CA SER A 30 23.87 36.40 -6.22
C SER A 30 23.12 35.94 -4.96
N THR A 31 22.01 35.22 -5.09
CA THR A 31 21.51 34.37 -4.01
C THR A 31 21.68 32.92 -4.43
N ASN A 32 22.75 32.30 -3.91
CA ASN A 32 22.95 30.86 -3.91
C ASN A 32 21.64 30.15 -3.59
N THR A 33 21.24 29.21 -4.45
CA THR A 33 20.15 28.25 -4.28
C THR A 33 20.47 27.26 -3.16
N ALA A 34 20.67 27.76 -1.93
CA ALA A 34 20.79 26.91 -0.76
C ALA A 34 19.41 26.33 -0.45
N VAL A 35 19.21 25.05 -0.81
CA VAL A 35 18.03 24.29 -0.38
C VAL A 35 17.99 24.31 1.15
N SER A 36 16.89 24.78 1.74
CA SER A 36 16.71 24.77 3.20
C SER A 36 16.92 23.36 3.76
N PHE A 37 17.63 23.25 4.88
CA PHE A 37 17.93 21.97 5.53
C PHE A 37 16.69 21.10 5.77
N SER A 38 15.56 21.73 6.17
CA SER A 38 14.28 21.04 6.37
C SER A 38 13.74 20.43 5.06
N THR A 39 13.89 21.13 3.93
CA THR A 39 13.46 20.66 2.62
C THR A 39 14.36 19.53 2.12
N ALA A 40 15.68 19.64 2.36
CA ALA A 40 16.63 18.57 2.03
C ALA A 40 16.32 17.28 2.80
N ILE A 41 16.02 17.35 4.10
CA ILE A 41 15.58 16.20 4.90
C ILE A 41 14.30 15.59 4.33
N GLN A 42 13.30 16.42 4.02
CA GLN A 42 12.04 15.93 3.47
C GLN A 42 12.26 15.17 2.16
N ILE A 43 13.05 15.72 1.23
CA ILE A 43 13.38 15.07 -0.04
C ILE A 43 14.11 13.75 0.19
N ALA A 44 15.13 13.74 1.06
CA ALA A 44 15.88 12.53 1.39
C ALA A 44 14.97 11.42 1.96
N LEU A 45 14.05 11.78 2.86
CA LEU A 45 13.06 10.84 3.42
C LEU A 45 12.11 10.31 2.34
N CYS A 46 11.64 11.17 1.43
CA CYS A 46 10.75 10.75 0.33
C CYS A 46 11.45 9.77 -0.63
N LEU A 47 12.72 10.04 -0.97
CA LEU A 47 13.52 9.18 -1.83
C LEU A 47 13.81 7.83 -1.16
N ALA A 48 14.18 7.85 0.13
CA ALA A 48 14.37 6.62 0.90
C ALA A 48 13.08 5.79 0.96
N LEU A 49 11.95 6.46 1.21
CA LEU A 49 10.64 5.80 1.29
C LEU A 49 10.22 5.22 -0.06
N MET A 50 10.39 5.98 -1.14
CA MET A 50 10.16 5.51 -2.50
C MET A 50 10.99 4.27 -2.82
N PHE A 51 12.28 4.28 -2.49
CA PHE A 51 13.15 3.14 -2.69
C PHE A 51 12.64 1.89 -1.96
N VAL A 52 12.28 2.02 -0.67
CA VAL A 52 11.76 0.91 0.13
C VAL A 52 10.44 0.38 -0.43
N ILE A 53 9.50 1.26 -0.78
CA ILE A 53 8.19 0.89 -1.34
C ILE A 53 8.38 0.15 -2.67
N VAL A 54 9.14 0.73 -3.60
CA VAL A 54 9.29 0.18 -4.95
C VAL A 54 10.03 -1.14 -4.90
N ILE A 55 11.20 -1.19 -4.26
CA ILE A 55 12.00 -2.41 -4.21
C ILE A 55 11.27 -3.50 -3.43
N GLY A 56 10.74 -3.19 -2.25
CA GLY A 56 10.05 -4.17 -1.40
C GLY A 56 8.85 -4.80 -2.10
N ASN A 57 7.99 -4.00 -2.72
CA ASN A 57 6.80 -4.51 -3.40
C ASN A 57 7.12 -5.20 -4.74
N LEU A 58 8.18 -4.77 -5.44
CA LEU A 58 8.71 -5.54 -6.58
C LEU A 58 9.21 -6.92 -6.17
N PHE A 59 9.86 -7.06 -5.00
CA PHE A 59 10.26 -8.37 -4.48
C PHE A 59 9.05 -9.27 -4.21
N VAL A 60 7.98 -8.75 -3.60
CA VAL A 60 6.74 -9.48 -3.37
C VAL A 60 6.15 -9.98 -4.69
N ALA A 61 6.04 -9.10 -5.70
CA ALA A 61 5.55 -9.47 -7.03
C ALA A 61 6.46 -10.50 -7.73
N ALA A 62 7.78 -10.31 -7.67
CA ALA A 62 8.75 -11.23 -8.24
C ALA A 62 8.70 -12.62 -7.58
N ALA A 63 8.50 -12.70 -6.26
CA ALA A 63 8.33 -13.95 -5.54
C ALA A 63 7.10 -14.73 -6.03
N TYR A 64 5.96 -14.05 -6.16
CA TYR A 64 4.73 -14.64 -6.67
C TYR A 64 4.88 -15.20 -8.10
N VAL A 65 5.55 -14.45 -8.97
CA VAL A 65 5.79 -14.87 -10.37
C VAL A 65 6.81 -16.00 -10.45
N SER A 66 7.85 -15.98 -9.62
CA SER A 66 8.96 -16.95 -9.70
C SER A 66 8.66 -18.30 -9.06
N ASN A 67 7.82 -18.35 -8.03
CA ASN A 67 7.51 -19.59 -7.31
C ASN A 67 6.05 -20.00 -7.48
N ALA A 68 5.80 -21.00 -8.34
CA ALA A 68 4.44 -21.52 -8.56
C ALA A 68 3.83 -22.15 -7.30
N ARG A 69 4.65 -22.62 -6.34
CA ARG A 69 4.17 -23.26 -5.11
C ARG A 69 3.47 -22.30 -4.15
N ILE A 70 3.73 -20.99 -4.27
CA ILE A 70 3.10 -19.96 -3.42
C ILE A 70 1.90 -19.30 -4.09
N ARG A 71 1.41 -19.78 -5.23
CA ARG A 71 0.28 -19.14 -5.92
C ARG A 71 -1.06 -19.59 -5.32
N THR A 72 -1.27 -19.28 -4.04
CA THR A 72 -2.53 -19.51 -3.32
C THR A 72 -3.34 -18.21 -3.26
N GLY A 73 -4.62 -18.31 -2.88
CA GLY A 73 -5.51 -17.15 -2.76
C GLY A 73 -4.95 -16.04 -1.86
N THR A 74 -4.35 -16.41 -0.73
CA THR A 74 -3.64 -15.48 0.16
C THR A 74 -2.60 -14.66 -0.60
N TYR A 75 -1.70 -15.31 -1.33
CA TYR A 75 -0.61 -14.62 -2.03
C TYR A 75 -1.09 -13.84 -3.25
N THR A 76 -2.23 -14.21 -3.85
CA THR A 76 -2.92 -13.41 -4.86
C THR A 76 -3.37 -12.06 -4.29
N ILE A 77 -3.89 -12.03 -3.05
CA ILE A 77 -4.21 -10.77 -2.37
C ILE A 77 -2.94 -9.97 -2.11
N LEU A 78 -1.86 -10.63 -1.63
CA LEU A 78 -0.60 -9.94 -1.32
C LEU A 78 0.05 -9.30 -2.55
N VAL A 79 0.01 -9.95 -3.72
CA VAL A 79 0.55 -9.36 -4.95
C VAL A 79 -0.32 -8.20 -5.45
N SER A 80 -1.64 -8.27 -5.31
CA SER A 80 -2.53 -7.17 -5.67
C SER A 80 -2.32 -5.95 -4.76
N LEU A 81 -2.12 -6.19 -3.46
CA LEU A 81 -1.69 -5.16 -2.51
C LEU A 81 -0.34 -4.54 -2.92
N ALA A 82 0.65 -5.37 -3.25
CA ALA A 82 1.95 -4.89 -3.71
C ALA A 82 1.85 -4.03 -4.98
N ILE A 83 0.95 -4.37 -5.92
CA ILE A 83 0.69 -3.54 -7.11
C ILE A 83 0.09 -2.19 -6.72
N SER A 84 -0.85 -2.14 -5.77
CA SER A 84 -1.39 -0.86 -5.28
C SER A 84 -0.34 0.00 -4.58
N ASP A 85 0.55 -0.61 -3.80
CA ASP A 85 1.65 0.09 -3.14
C ASP A 85 2.72 0.56 -4.13
N LEU A 86 2.93 -0.15 -5.25
CA LEU A 86 3.79 0.33 -6.33
C LEU A 86 3.25 1.59 -6.99
N LEU A 87 1.92 1.77 -7.08
CA LEU A 87 1.35 3.03 -7.56
C LEU A 87 1.71 4.21 -6.63
N VAL A 88 1.74 3.97 -5.32
CA VAL A 88 2.18 4.99 -4.34
C VAL A 88 3.63 5.38 -4.59
N GLY A 89 4.53 4.38 -4.71
CA GLY A 89 5.96 4.59 -4.90
C GLY A 89 6.34 5.19 -6.26
N CYS A 90 5.72 4.71 -7.34
CA CYS A 90 6.08 5.07 -8.71
C CYS A 90 5.34 6.30 -9.25
N ILE A 91 4.17 6.65 -8.69
CA ILE A 91 3.32 7.72 -9.23
C ILE A 91 3.04 8.79 -8.16
N SER A 92 2.42 8.43 -7.04
CA SER A 92 1.97 9.42 -6.05
C SER A 92 3.12 10.17 -5.38
N LEU A 93 4.16 9.47 -4.94
CA LEU A 93 5.34 10.09 -4.30
C LEU A 93 6.11 11.02 -5.25
N PRO A 94 6.47 10.62 -6.49
CA PRO A 94 7.11 11.52 -7.46
C PRO A 94 6.28 12.75 -7.78
N LEU A 95 4.97 12.59 -8.00
CA LEU A 95 4.07 13.72 -8.27
C LEU A 95 3.99 14.67 -7.07
N TRP A 96 3.94 14.14 -5.84
CA TRP A 96 3.94 14.96 -4.64
C TRP A 96 5.23 15.77 -4.49
N MET A 97 6.39 15.16 -4.75
CA MET A 97 7.68 15.85 -4.73
C MET A 97 7.75 16.93 -5.82
N TYR A 98 7.31 16.61 -7.04
CA TYR A 98 7.27 17.55 -8.15
C TYR A 98 6.45 18.80 -7.81
N ILE A 99 5.19 18.61 -7.37
CA ILE A 99 4.30 19.72 -7.00
C ILE A 99 4.87 20.54 -5.84
N SER A 100 5.48 19.88 -4.86
CA SER A 100 6.09 20.55 -3.71
C SER A 100 7.32 21.39 -4.10
N TRP A 101 8.00 21.02 -5.18
CA TRP A 101 9.18 21.71 -5.70
C TRP A 101 8.83 22.86 -6.66
N THR A 102 7.97 22.60 -7.64
CA THR A 102 7.64 23.56 -8.70
C THR A 102 6.59 24.58 -8.31
N ASN A 103 5.89 24.36 -7.18
CA ASN A 103 4.67 25.10 -6.82
C ASN A 103 3.62 25.11 -7.94
N ASP A 104 3.65 24.12 -8.84
CA ASP A 104 2.69 23.99 -9.94
C ASP A 104 1.29 23.62 -9.39
N HIS A 105 0.31 24.47 -9.66
CA HIS A 105 -1.07 24.33 -9.21
C HIS A 105 -2.04 23.88 -10.32
N SER A 106 -1.51 23.42 -11.46
CA SER A 106 -2.29 23.07 -12.65
C SER A 106 -2.73 21.59 -12.67
N VAL A 107 -2.83 20.99 -13.87
CA VAL A 107 -3.25 19.60 -14.15
C VAL A 107 -2.46 18.58 -13.31
N SER A 108 -1.18 18.85 -13.06
CA SER A 108 -0.30 18.03 -12.20
C SER A 108 -0.92 17.76 -10.82
N ASN A 109 -1.58 18.77 -10.22
CA ASN A 109 -2.21 18.64 -8.91
C ASN A 109 -3.48 17.78 -8.95
N THR A 110 -4.31 17.92 -9.98
CA THR A 110 -5.50 17.06 -10.15
C THR A 110 -5.08 15.61 -10.36
N LEU A 111 -4.09 15.36 -11.23
CA LEU A 111 -3.55 14.02 -11.45
C LEU A 111 -2.98 13.41 -10.17
N PHE A 112 -2.19 14.18 -9.43
CA PHE A 112 -1.67 13.75 -8.13
C PHE A 112 -2.79 13.35 -7.18
N VAL A 113 -3.79 14.20 -6.97
CA VAL A 113 -4.89 13.91 -6.04
C VAL A 113 -5.65 12.65 -6.45
N CYS A 114 -5.94 12.46 -7.75
CA CYS A 114 -6.61 11.27 -8.24
C CYS A 114 -5.80 10.00 -7.98
N PHE A 115 -4.51 9.97 -8.36
CA PHE A 115 -3.67 8.79 -8.18
C PHE A 115 -3.34 8.52 -6.72
N ASP A 116 -3.15 9.55 -5.91
CA ASP A 116 -2.93 9.47 -4.47
C ASP A 116 -4.15 8.84 -3.76
N ILE A 117 -5.37 9.31 -4.05
CA ILE A 117 -6.59 8.73 -3.49
C ILE A 117 -6.83 7.31 -4.01
N PHE A 118 -6.64 7.08 -5.31
CA PHE A 118 -6.86 5.77 -5.93
C PHE A 118 -5.92 4.70 -5.33
N SER A 119 -4.62 4.97 -5.29
CA SER A 119 -3.62 4.03 -4.77
C SER A 119 -3.80 3.80 -3.26
N ALA A 120 -4.10 4.86 -2.50
CA ALA A 120 -4.47 4.79 -1.09
C ALA A 120 -5.66 3.85 -0.85
N LEU A 121 -6.80 4.10 -1.50
CA LEU A 121 -8.02 3.32 -1.33
C LEU A 121 -7.83 1.88 -1.76
N ALA A 122 -7.15 1.66 -2.89
CA ALA A 122 -6.81 0.31 -3.33
C ALA A 122 -6.01 -0.40 -2.22
N SER A 123 -4.93 0.18 -1.70
CA SER A 123 -4.11 -0.43 -0.63
C SER A 123 -4.94 -0.74 0.63
N ILE A 124 -5.82 0.17 1.05
CA ILE A 124 -6.70 -0.02 2.22
C ILE A 124 -7.69 -1.17 2.02
N PHE A 125 -8.34 -1.22 0.86
CA PHE A 125 -9.29 -2.29 0.57
C PHE A 125 -8.60 -3.64 0.48
N HIS A 126 -7.40 -3.72 -0.11
CA HIS A 126 -6.60 -4.93 -0.10
C HIS A 126 -6.17 -5.35 1.31
N LEU A 127 -5.76 -4.40 2.17
CA LEU A 127 -5.43 -4.67 3.57
C LEU A 127 -6.64 -5.21 4.36
N THR A 128 -7.82 -4.67 4.07
CA THR A 128 -9.10 -5.14 4.61
C THR A 128 -9.38 -6.56 4.13
N THR A 129 -9.17 -6.86 2.84
CA THR A 129 -9.29 -8.20 2.27
C THR A 129 -8.31 -9.19 2.90
N VAL A 130 -7.05 -8.80 3.17
CA VAL A 130 -6.09 -9.63 3.91
C VAL A 130 -6.64 -9.97 5.29
N SER A 131 -7.19 -8.99 6.01
CA SER A 131 -7.75 -9.20 7.35
C SER A 131 -8.97 -10.12 7.33
N MET A 132 -9.85 -9.96 6.32
CA MET A 132 -10.99 -10.84 6.10
C MET A 132 -10.57 -12.27 5.78
N GLU A 133 -9.64 -12.46 4.85
CA GLU A 133 -9.11 -13.79 4.48
C GLU A 133 -8.57 -14.52 5.70
N ARG A 134 -7.79 -13.82 6.52
CA ARG A 134 -7.20 -14.38 7.74
C ARG A 134 -8.25 -14.73 8.77
N TRP A 135 -9.27 -13.91 8.91
CA TRP A 135 -10.40 -14.19 9.79
C TRP A 135 -11.16 -15.43 9.33
N ILE A 136 -11.44 -15.59 8.02
CA ILE A 136 -12.11 -16.78 7.47
C ILE A 136 -11.24 -18.02 7.71
N ALA A 137 -9.94 -17.96 7.40
CA ALA A 137 -9.02 -19.09 7.57
C ALA A 137 -8.92 -19.60 9.02
N ILE A 138 -8.94 -18.69 10.02
CA ILE A 138 -8.79 -19.06 11.44
C ILE A 138 -10.14 -19.35 12.09
N SER A 139 -11.18 -18.59 11.77
CA SER A 139 -12.48 -18.67 12.45
C SER A 139 -13.46 -19.62 11.78
N ARG A 140 -13.29 -19.89 10.48
CA ARG A 140 -14.22 -20.67 9.63
C ARG A 140 -13.44 -21.61 8.68
N PRO A 141 -12.69 -22.59 9.20
CA PRO A 141 -11.79 -23.44 8.39
C PRO A 141 -12.53 -24.18 7.26
N PHE A 142 -13.72 -24.73 7.52
CA PHE A 142 -14.51 -25.43 6.49
C PHE A 142 -14.97 -24.51 5.34
N VAL A 143 -15.24 -23.24 5.63
CA VAL A 143 -15.56 -22.26 4.57
C VAL A 143 -14.30 -21.88 3.81
N TYR A 144 -13.16 -21.76 4.49
CA TYR A 144 -11.90 -21.45 3.83
C TYR A 144 -11.51 -22.51 2.78
N GLU A 145 -11.80 -23.79 3.03
CA GLU A 145 -11.54 -24.89 2.09
C GLU A 145 -12.38 -24.81 0.80
N THR A 146 -13.53 -24.15 0.82
CA THR A 146 -14.37 -23.98 -0.37
C THR A 146 -13.99 -22.74 -1.20
N LEU A 147 -13.11 -21.88 -0.70
CA LEU A 147 -12.69 -20.66 -1.40
C LEU A 147 -11.80 -20.97 -2.61
N THR A 148 -12.36 -20.74 -3.78
CA THR A 148 -11.65 -20.84 -5.06
C THR A 148 -10.98 -19.54 -5.49
N THR A 149 -10.06 -19.61 -6.45
CA THR A 149 -9.38 -18.45 -7.05
C THR A 149 -10.35 -17.39 -7.59
N ARG A 150 -11.55 -17.80 -8.06
CA ARG A 150 -12.58 -16.88 -8.56
C ARG A 150 -13.07 -15.92 -7.48
N HIS A 151 -13.27 -16.40 -6.25
CA HIS A 151 -13.72 -15.56 -5.14
C HIS A 151 -12.69 -14.49 -4.81
N TYR A 152 -11.40 -14.86 -4.79
CA TYR A 152 -10.31 -13.91 -4.61
C TYR A 152 -10.28 -12.89 -5.75
N SER A 153 -10.32 -13.33 -7.01
CA SER A 153 -10.32 -12.41 -8.15
C SER A 153 -11.50 -11.43 -8.13
N LEU A 154 -12.71 -11.89 -7.82
CA LEU A 154 -13.89 -11.01 -7.71
C LEU A 154 -13.74 -9.98 -6.60
N ALA A 155 -13.26 -10.38 -5.43
CA ALA A 155 -13.01 -9.47 -4.31
C ALA A 155 -11.97 -8.39 -4.68
N LEU A 156 -10.88 -8.79 -5.35
CA LEU A 156 -9.84 -7.87 -5.79
C LEU A 156 -10.33 -6.91 -6.89
N CYS A 157 -11.06 -7.42 -7.89
CA CYS A 157 -11.68 -6.57 -8.91
C CYS A 157 -12.65 -5.56 -8.27
N GLY A 158 -13.46 -6.00 -7.31
CA GLY A 158 -14.34 -5.12 -6.55
C GLY A 158 -13.57 -4.03 -5.80
N ALA A 159 -12.47 -4.38 -5.13
CA ALA A 159 -11.61 -3.41 -4.44
C ALA A 159 -10.99 -2.38 -5.39
N TRP A 160 -10.50 -2.80 -6.56
CA TRP A 160 -9.96 -1.88 -7.57
C TRP A 160 -11.02 -0.94 -8.15
N LEU A 161 -12.18 -1.48 -8.53
CA LEU A 161 -13.26 -0.69 -9.12
C LEU A 161 -13.85 0.30 -8.12
N THR A 162 -14.03 -0.10 -6.86
CA THR A 162 -14.51 0.81 -5.81
C THR A 162 -13.52 1.94 -5.53
N ALA A 163 -12.21 1.63 -5.45
CA ALA A 163 -11.17 2.64 -5.29
C ALA A 163 -11.15 3.62 -6.48
N LEU A 164 -11.24 3.11 -7.71
CA LEU A 164 -11.24 3.92 -8.94
C LEU A 164 -12.45 4.85 -8.98
N SER A 165 -13.65 4.33 -8.71
CA SER A 165 -14.89 5.11 -8.70
C SER A 165 -14.83 6.25 -7.69
N ILE A 166 -14.35 5.99 -6.47
CA ILE A 166 -14.24 7.03 -5.43
C ILE A 166 -13.21 8.09 -5.81
N ALA A 167 -12.07 7.70 -6.39
CA ALA A 167 -11.04 8.63 -6.82
C ALA A 167 -11.52 9.51 -7.99
N ALA A 168 -12.23 8.94 -8.95
CA ALA A 168 -12.75 9.65 -10.13
C ALA A 168 -13.81 10.71 -9.78
N ILE A 169 -14.60 10.50 -8.73
CA ILE A 169 -15.61 11.45 -8.26
C ILE A 169 -14.98 12.69 -7.57
N GLY A 170 -13.76 12.57 -7.05
CA GLY A 170 -13.10 13.61 -6.23
C GLY A 170 -12.97 14.98 -6.91
N PRO A 171 -12.44 15.07 -8.14
CA PRO A 171 -12.35 16.34 -8.88
C PRO A 171 -13.72 16.99 -9.07
N LEU A 172 -14.74 16.23 -9.46
CA LEU A 172 -16.10 16.74 -9.67
C LEU A 172 -16.71 17.31 -8.38
N MET A 173 -16.55 16.60 -7.26
CA MET A 173 -17.03 17.09 -5.95
C MET A 173 -16.29 18.36 -5.51
N THR A 174 -15.01 18.47 -5.83
CA THR A 174 -14.19 19.64 -5.49
C THR A 174 -14.59 20.85 -6.33
N LEU A 175 -14.80 20.67 -7.64
CA LEU A 175 -15.25 21.73 -8.55
C LEU A 175 -16.63 22.29 -8.16
N ASN A 176 -17.54 21.42 -7.70
CA ASN A 176 -18.87 21.81 -7.23
C ASN A 176 -18.89 22.41 -5.81
N GLY A 177 -17.72 22.72 -5.22
CA GLY A 177 -17.63 23.29 -3.87
C GLY A 177 -17.96 22.32 -2.74
N ARG A 178 -18.15 21.03 -3.01
CA ARG A 178 -18.55 19.99 -2.02
C ARG A 178 -17.35 19.26 -1.40
N ARG A 179 -16.20 19.93 -1.32
CA ARG A 179 -14.95 19.35 -0.82
C ARG A 179 -15.07 18.79 0.60
N THR A 180 -15.71 19.52 1.50
CA THR A 180 -15.85 19.09 2.91
C THR A 180 -16.62 17.78 3.00
N ILE A 181 -17.72 17.64 2.27
CA ILE A 181 -18.50 16.40 2.20
C ILE A 181 -17.64 15.24 1.68
N TYR A 182 -16.87 15.48 0.62
CA TYR A 182 -15.99 14.47 0.05
C TYR A 182 -14.88 14.02 1.03
N VAL A 183 -14.26 14.95 1.76
CA VAL A 183 -13.25 14.62 2.78
C VAL A 183 -13.85 13.82 3.93
N MET A 184 -15.06 14.15 4.40
CA MET A 184 -15.74 13.37 5.43
C MET A 184 -16.12 11.98 4.93
N PHE A 185 -16.57 11.87 3.68
CA PHE A 185 -16.81 10.57 3.04
C PHE A 185 -15.53 9.73 2.97
N LEU A 186 -14.40 10.32 2.57
CA LEU A 186 -13.10 9.65 2.55
C LEU A 186 -12.64 9.22 3.95
N LEU A 187 -12.84 10.06 4.98
CA LEU A 187 -12.57 9.70 6.38
C LEU A 187 -13.34 8.42 6.77
N LEU A 188 -14.63 8.35 6.40
CA LEU A 188 -15.46 7.19 6.72
C LEU A 188 -15.03 5.95 5.94
N VAL A 189 -14.87 6.06 4.62
CA VAL A 189 -14.62 4.89 3.76
C VAL A 189 -13.17 4.41 3.78
N SER A 190 -12.21 5.29 4.10
CA SER A 190 -10.78 4.96 4.06
C SER A 190 -10.18 4.71 5.45
N PHE A 191 -10.80 5.24 6.50
CA PHE A 191 -10.24 5.13 7.86
C PHE A 191 -11.22 4.55 8.87
N VAL A 192 -12.36 5.21 9.13
CA VAL A 192 -13.27 4.78 10.20
C VAL A 192 -13.87 3.40 9.90
N GLY A 193 -14.41 3.21 8.70
CA GLY A 193 -15.03 1.96 8.26
C GLY A 193 -14.04 0.80 8.21
N PRO A 194 -12.97 0.87 7.40
CA PRO A 194 -11.95 -0.17 7.35
C PRO A 194 -11.27 -0.40 8.70
N GLY A 195 -10.94 0.65 9.45
CA GLY A 195 -10.31 0.55 10.76
C GLY A 195 -11.18 -0.17 11.79
N PHE A 196 -12.47 0.16 11.83
CA PHE A 196 -13.45 -0.55 12.68
C PHE A 196 -13.58 -2.01 12.27
N LEU A 197 -13.75 -2.28 10.97
CA LEU A 197 -13.92 -3.63 10.45
C LEU A 197 -12.68 -4.50 10.69
N ILE A 198 -11.49 -4.02 10.36
CA ILE A 198 -10.22 -4.72 10.62
C ILE A 198 -10.06 -4.98 12.12
N SER A 199 -10.38 -4.01 12.98
CA SER A 199 -10.30 -4.19 14.43
C SER A 199 -11.27 -5.26 14.94
N LEU A 200 -12.50 -5.28 14.44
CA LEU A 200 -13.51 -6.30 14.76
C LEU A 200 -13.09 -7.71 14.32
N LEU A 201 -12.52 -7.82 13.12
CA LEU A 201 -11.99 -9.09 12.60
C LEU A 201 -10.84 -9.59 13.47
N ASN A 202 -9.89 -8.72 13.81
CA ASN A 202 -8.78 -9.07 14.70
C ASN A 202 -9.26 -9.50 16.09
N TYR A 203 -10.17 -8.75 16.71
CA TYR A 203 -10.77 -9.12 17.99
C TYR A 203 -11.42 -10.51 17.91
N SER A 204 -12.17 -10.77 16.84
CA SER A 204 -12.81 -12.07 16.61
C SER A 204 -11.79 -13.21 16.48
N ILE A 205 -10.68 -12.99 15.76
CA ILE A 205 -9.57 -13.95 15.67
C ILE A 205 -8.99 -14.23 17.07
N PHE A 206 -8.70 -13.19 17.87
CA PHE A 206 -8.16 -13.37 19.22
C PHE A 206 -9.12 -14.14 20.11
N ARG A 207 -10.42 -13.89 20.00
CA ARG A 207 -11.44 -14.63 20.75
C ARG A 207 -11.43 -16.11 20.41
N VAL A 208 -11.33 -16.47 19.12
CA VAL A 208 -11.24 -17.86 18.66
C VAL A 208 -9.96 -18.51 19.17
N VAL A 209 -8.81 -17.86 19.00
CA VAL A 209 -7.50 -18.37 19.45
C VAL A 209 -7.47 -18.59 20.97
N ARG A 210 -8.05 -17.68 21.77
CA ARG A 210 -8.15 -17.85 23.22
C ARG A 210 -8.99 -19.05 23.62
N ARG A 211 -10.13 -19.29 22.95
CA ARG A 211 -10.96 -20.48 23.17
C ARG A 211 -10.22 -21.76 22.83
N LEU A 212 -9.51 -21.77 21.69
CA LEU A 212 -8.68 -22.92 21.29
C LEU A 212 -7.56 -23.19 22.31
N LEU A 213 -6.94 -22.15 22.87
CA LEU A 213 -5.92 -22.29 23.90
C LEU A 213 -6.47 -22.76 25.25
N ALA A 214 -7.66 -22.32 25.64
CA ALA A 214 -8.30 -22.72 26.89
C ALA A 214 -8.75 -24.19 26.87
N ASN A 215 -9.11 -24.71 25.70
CA ASN A 215 -9.53 -26.10 25.53
C ASN A 215 -8.36 -27.07 25.28
N LEU A 216 -7.11 -26.60 25.30
CA LEU A 216 -5.96 -27.50 25.17
C LEU A 216 -5.77 -28.29 26.48
N PRO A 217 -5.67 -29.64 26.41
CA PRO A 217 -5.36 -30.44 27.59
C PRO A 217 -3.99 -30.01 28.16
N ALA A 218 -3.84 -30.02 29.50
CA ALA A 218 -2.56 -29.69 30.15
C ALA A 218 -1.45 -30.64 29.68
N SER A 219 -0.20 -30.16 29.63
CA SER A 219 0.94 -30.98 29.19
C SER A 219 1.18 -32.12 30.19
N THR A 220 0.84 -33.34 29.80
CA THR A 220 1.21 -34.56 30.51
C THR A 220 2.53 -35.10 29.96
N LEU A 221 3.24 -35.93 30.74
CA LEU A 221 4.52 -36.56 30.34
C LEU A 221 4.39 -37.49 29.11
N GLN A 222 3.16 -37.79 28.68
CA GLN A 222 2.85 -38.66 27.55
C GLN A 222 1.95 -37.91 26.54
N GLU A 223 2.45 -36.80 25.99
CA GLU A 223 1.79 -36.08 24.90
C GLU A 223 1.81 -36.90 23.61
N SER A 224 0.64 -37.16 23.03
CA SER A 224 0.53 -37.77 21.70
C SER A 224 1.05 -36.81 20.63
N ASP A 225 1.63 -37.34 19.54
CA ASP A 225 2.10 -36.55 18.40
C ASP A 225 1.03 -35.61 17.85
N GLU A 226 -0.24 -36.03 17.87
CA GLU A 226 -1.38 -35.21 17.45
C GLU A 226 -1.62 -34.01 18.37
N SER A 227 -1.50 -34.18 19.69
CA SER A 227 -1.62 -33.06 20.64
C SER A 227 -0.49 -32.03 20.46
N ILE A 228 0.73 -32.50 20.16
CA ILE A 228 1.89 -31.65 19.86
C ILE A 228 1.65 -30.86 18.58
N LYS A 229 1.17 -31.52 17.51
CA LYS A 229 0.82 -30.87 16.24
C LYS A 229 -0.28 -29.81 16.42
N ALA A 230 -1.35 -30.14 17.15
CA ALA A 230 -2.43 -29.21 17.45
C ALA A 230 -1.95 -27.96 18.20
N ARG A 231 -1.13 -28.14 19.24
CA ARG A 231 -0.50 -27.04 20.00
C ARG A 231 0.38 -26.15 19.12
N LYS A 232 1.21 -26.74 18.26
CA LYS A 232 2.05 -26.01 17.29
C LYS A 232 1.19 -25.20 16.31
N SER A 233 0.11 -25.79 15.80
CA SER A 233 -0.84 -25.13 14.90
C SER A 233 -1.50 -23.91 15.56
N ILE A 234 -2.01 -24.06 16.79
CA ILE A 234 -2.66 -22.96 17.53
C ILE A 234 -1.65 -21.85 17.87
N LYS A 235 -0.42 -22.19 18.28
CA LYS A 235 0.66 -21.20 18.49
C LYS A 235 0.98 -20.43 17.20
N LYS A 236 0.98 -21.10 16.04
CA LYS A 236 1.15 -20.45 14.74
C LYS A 236 -0.01 -19.48 14.44
N GLN A 237 -1.26 -19.90 14.65
CA GLN A 237 -2.43 -19.02 14.49
C GLN A 237 -2.36 -17.78 15.39
N ARG A 238 -1.95 -17.93 16.66
CA ARG A 238 -1.71 -16.80 17.57
C ARG A 238 -0.65 -15.83 17.05
N SER A 239 0.46 -16.35 16.53
CA SER A 239 1.53 -15.51 15.96
C SER A 239 1.05 -14.71 14.75
N THR A 240 0.25 -15.33 13.88
CA THR A 240 -0.42 -14.65 12.77
C THR A 240 -1.37 -13.56 13.28
N ALA A 241 -2.21 -13.85 14.28
CA ALA A 241 -3.12 -12.86 14.86
C ALA A 241 -2.39 -11.65 15.47
N LEU A 242 -1.27 -11.89 16.17
CA LEU A 242 -0.40 -10.82 16.69
C LEU A 242 0.20 -9.97 15.57
N THR A 243 0.53 -10.59 14.43
CA THR A 243 1.01 -9.85 13.25
C THR A 243 -0.07 -8.93 12.71
N LEU A 244 -1.30 -9.42 12.59
CA LEU A 244 -2.44 -8.63 12.09
C LEU A 244 -2.82 -7.50 13.05
N ALA A 245 -2.79 -7.72 14.36
CA ALA A 245 -2.96 -6.66 15.34
C ALA A 245 -1.90 -5.58 15.22
N PHE A 246 -0.62 -5.96 15.08
CA PHE A 246 0.46 -5.02 14.86
C PHE A 246 0.23 -4.18 13.60
N VAL A 247 -0.10 -4.82 12.48
CA VAL A 247 -0.42 -4.12 11.21
C VAL A 247 -1.64 -3.19 11.37
N THR A 248 -2.63 -3.59 12.15
CA THR A 248 -3.82 -2.77 12.44
C THR A 248 -3.47 -1.51 13.22
N VAL A 249 -2.62 -1.63 14.25
CA VAL A 249 -2.15 -0.47 15.02
C VAL A 249 -1.36 0.48 14.12
N MET A 250 -0.48 -0.05 13.27
CA MET A 250 0.27 0.77 12.31
C MET A 250 -0.64 1.53 11.35
N PHE A 251 -1.64 0.85 10.80
CA PHE A 251 -2.68 1.47 9.98
C PHE A 251 -3.39 2.61 10.75
N LEU A 252 -3.84 2.35 11.98
CA LEU A 252 -4.56 3.37 12.75
C LEU A 252 -3.70 4.62 13.03
N VAL A 253 -2.43 4.43 13.37
CA VAL A 253 -1.47 5.51 13.63
C VAL A 253 -1.14 6.28 12.36
N SER A 254 -0.87 5.59 11.25
CA SER A 254 -0.51 6.26 9.99
C SER A 254 -1.65 7.10 9.43
N TRP A 255 -2.85 6.54 9.40
CA TRP A 255 -4.01 7.18 8.78
C TRP A 255 -4.66 8.24 9.65
N SER A 256 -4.63 8.10 10.98
CA SER A 256 -5.14 9.12 11.89
C SER A 256 -4.46 10.47 11.69
N SER A 257 -3.12 10.49 11.61
CA SER A 257 -2.35 11.73 11.40
C SER A 257 -2.78 12.46 10.10
N PHE A 258 -2.98 11.71 9.02
CA PHE A 258 -3.40 12.24 7.73
C PHE A 258 -4.83 12.78 7.79
N PHE A 259 -5.75 12.02 8.38
CA PHE A 259 -7.16 12.42 8.42
C PHE A 259 -7.45 13.55 9.40
N ILE A 260 -6.69 13.66 10.50
CA ILE A 260 -6.77 14.81 11.42
C ILE A 260 -6.49 16.10 10.61
N ILE A 261 -5.35 16.17 9.91
CA ILE A 261 -4.96 17.38 9.18
C ILE A 261 -5.91 17.69 8.03
N ASN A 262 -6.32 16.69 7.25
CA ASN A 262 -7.24 16.91 6.12
C ASN A 262 -8.63 17.34 6.59
N THR A 263 -9.11 16.81 7.72
CA THR A 263 -10.36 17.24 8.35
C THR A 263 -10.27 18.67 8.84
N THR A 264 -9.16 19.03 9.51
CA THR A 264 -8.91 20.43 9.93
C THR A 264 -8.92 21.37 8.73
N PHE A 265 -8.25 21.03 7.63
CA PHE A 265 -8.25 21.85 6.40
C PHE A 265 -9.58 21.88 5.66
N ALA A 266 -10.49 20.93 5.92
CA ALA A 266 -11.82 20.88 5.32
C ALA A 266 -12.86 21.65 6.13
N LEU A 267 -12.70 21.74 7.45
CA LEU A 267 -13.61 22.44 8.37
C LEU A 267 -13.18 23.88 8.66
N CYS A 268 -11.88 24.16 8.62
CA CYS A 268 -11.30 25.47 8.92
C CYS A 268 -10.52 26.01 7.72
N ASN A 269 -11.13 26.96 7.00
CA ASN A 269 -10.50 27.58 5.82
C ASN A 269 -9.29 28.45 6.20
N ASP A 270 -9.29 29.07 7.38
CA ASP A 270 -8.17 29.90 7.86
C ASP A 270 -6.96 29.06 8.24
N CYS A 271 -7.19 27.90 8.87
CA CYS A 271 -6.16 26.92 9.21
C CYS A 271 -5.35 26.50 7.98
N ARG A 272 -5.99 26.43 6.81
CA ARG A 272 -5.29 26.13 5.55
C ARG A 272 -4.25 27.20 5.19
N ARG A 273 -4.47 28.47 5.54
CA ARG A 273 -3.59 29.59 5.18
C ARG A 273 -2.33 29.68 6.06
N HIS A 274 -2.35 29.06 7.24
CA HIS A 274 -1.22 29.09 8.17
C HIS A 274 -0.09 28.15 7.72
N THR A 275 1.08 28.72 7.40
CA THR A 275 2.29 27.98 6.99
C THR A 275 2.80 27.04 8.08
N THR A 276 2.49 27.30 9.36
CA THR A 276 2.85 26.48 10.53
C THR A 276 2.37 25.03 10.42
N LEU A 277 1.28 24.76 9.69
CA LEU A 277 0.74 23.42 9.51
C LEU A 277 1.40 22.62 8.37
N THR A 278 2.28 23.26 7.59
CA THR A 278 2.93 22.63 6.42
C THR A 278 3.86 21.48 6.81
N PRO A 279 4.76 21.61 7.81
CA PRO A 279 5.61 20.49 8.24
C PRO A 279 4.80 19.32 8.80
N PHE A 280 3.72 19.60 9.54
CA PHE A 280 2.83 18.56 10.06
C PHE A 280 2.13 17.79 8.93
N TYR A 281 1.69 18.49 7.88
CA TYR A 281 1.11 17.82 6.71
C TYR A 281 2.13 16.93 5.99
N ALA A 282 3.36 17.41 5.80
CA ALA A 282 4.44 16.61 5.21
C ALA A 282 4.77 15.38 6.06
N PHE A 283 4.82 15.53 7.38
CA PHE A 283 5.01 14.43 8.32
C PHE A 283 3.86 13.41 8.24
N ALA A 284 2.61 13.86 8.26
CA ALA A 284 1.44 12.99 8.13
C ALA A 284 1.42 12.25 6.78
N LYS A 285 1.83 12.92 5.68
CA LYS A 285 2.02 12.28 4.37
C LYS A 285 3.10 11.21 4.41
N CYS A 286 4.24 11.49 5.01
CA CYS A 286 5.32 10.51 5.18
C CYS A 286 4.83 9.29 5.97
N LEU A 287 4.10 9.51 7.07
CA LEU A 287 3.56 8.44 7.89
C LEU A 287 2.50 7.62 7.14
N GLN A 288 1.63 8.29 6.36
CA GLN A 288 0.67 7.65 5.48
C GLN A 288 1.35 6.72 4.46
N TYR A 289 2.35 7.22 3.73
CA TYR A 289 3.07 6.42 2.73
C TYR A 289 3.93 5.31 3.34
N SER A 290 4.38 5.48 4.59
CA SER A 290 5.07 4.42 5.34
C SER A 290 4.23 3.16 5.50
N ASN A 291 2.89 3.27 5.48
CA ASN A 291 2.01 2.10 5.48
C ASN A 291 2.30 1.15 4.30
N SER A 292 2.51 1.69 3.09
CA SER A 292 2.86 0.92 1.89
C SER A 292 4.28 0.34 1.93
N ALA A 293 5.20 1.00 2.65
CA ALA A 293 6.57 0.51 2.84
C ALA A 293 6.65 -0.68 3.80
N MET A 294 5.73 -0.75 4.76
CA MET A 294 5.74 -1.75 5.82
C MET A 294 5.22 -3.11 5.39
N ASN A 295 4.38 -3.16 4.35
CA ASN A 295 3.80 -4.40 3.85
C ASN A 295 4.87 -5.45 3.48
N PRO A 296 5.86 -5.17 2.59
CA PRO A 296 6.97 -6.09 2.32
C PRO A 296 7.79 -6.49 3.55
N VAL A 297 8.01 -5.56 4.48
CA VAL A 297 8.75 -5.79 5.73
C VAL A 297 8.04 -6.85 6.56
N VAL A 298 6.73 -6.70 6.76
CA VAL A 298 5.92 -7.67 7.50
C VAL A 298 6.04 -9.06 6.87
N TYR A 299 5.93 -9.18 5.54
CA TYR A 299 6.07 -10.48 4.87
C TYR A 299 7.48 -11.06 4.98
N ALA A 300 8.51 -10.24 4.81
CA ALA A 300 9.91 -10.66 4.91
C ALA A 300 10.28 -11.17 6.31
N PHE A 301 9.58 -10.76 7.37
CA PHE A 301 9.82 -11.29 8.72
C PHE A 301 8.88 -12.41 9.13
N ARG A 302 7.61 -12.34 8.72
CA ARG A 302 6.53 -13.19 9.24
C ARG A 302 6.15 -14.35 8.32
N ASP A 303 6.38 -14.22 7.01
CA ASP A 303 6.03 -15.26 6.04
C ASP A 303 7.26 -16.08 5.64
N VAL A 304 7.31 -17.32 6.16
CA VAL A 304 8.43 -18.25 5.96
C VAL A 304 8.61 -18.63 4.49
N GLU A 305 7.53 -18.75 3.72
CA GLU A 305 7.62 -19.23 2.33
C GLU A 305 8.02 -18.08 1.38
N MET A 306 7.54 -16.86 1.66
CA MET A 306 8.05 -15.63 1.02
C MET A 306 9.54 -15.44 1.31
N ARG A 307 9.97 -15.57 2.57
CA ARG A 307 11.38 -15.49 2.96
C ARG A 307 12.27 -16.46 2.18
N LYS A 308 11.86 -17.73 2.11
CA LYS A 308 12.59 -18.76 1.35
C LYS A 308 12.66 -18.37 -0.13
N THR A 309 11.59 -17.81 -0.68
CA THR A 309 11.54 -17.36 -2.08
C THR A 309 12.45 -16.15 -2.31
N PHE A 310 12.42 -15.15 -1.43
CA PHE A 310 13.33 -13.99 -1.48
C PHE A 310 14.80 -14.43 -1.40
N ALA A 311 15.13 -15.33 -0.47
CA ALA A 311 16.49 -15.88 -0.36
C ALA A 311 16.93 -16.63 -1.62
N ARG A 312 16.02 -17.33 -2.31
CA ARG A 312 16.32 -17.98 -3.60
C ARG A 312 16.52 -16.97 -4.73
N ILE A 313 15.76 -15.87 -4.74
CA ILE A 313 15.90 -14.80 -5.75
C ILE A 313 17.24 -14.08 -5.58
N LEU A 314 17.61 -13.76 -4.33
CA LEU A 314 18.86 -13.06 -3.99
C LEU A 314 20.10 -13.96 -3.99
N GLY A 315 19.93 -15.25 -3.70
CA GLY A 315 21.02 -16.21 -3.58
C GLY A 315 21.67 -16.59 -4.93
N PRO A 316 22.86 -17.25 -4.91
CA PRO A 316 23.61 -17.63 -6.11
C PRO A 316 22.81 -18.43 -7.15
N CYS A 317 21.82 -19.23 -6.70
CA CYS A 317 20.92 -20.01 -7.57
C CYS A 317 19.85 -19.18 -8.31
N GLY A 318 19.56 -17.94 -7.91
CA GLY A 318 18.65 -17.04 -8.64
C GLY A 318 19.16 -16.72 -10.06
N ARG A 319 20.50 -16.70 -10.23
CA ARG A 319 21.17 -16.54 -11.53
C ARG A 319 20.92 -17.73 -12.48
N VAL A 320 20.74 -18.94 -11.95
CA VAL A 320 20.50 -20.16 -12.76
C VAL A 320 19.08 -20.18 -13.35
N PHE A 321 18.09 -19.63 -12.64
CA PHE A 321 16.70 -19.55 -13.12
C PHE A 321 16.51 -18.51 -14.23
N ARG A 322 17.28 -17.40 -14.20
CA ARG A 322 17.34 -16.43 -15.31
C ARG A 322 17.81 -17.08 -16.62
N LYS A 323 18.78 -18.01 -16.54
CA LYS A 323 19.23 -18.83 -17.69
C LYS A 323 18.16 -19.82 -18.18
N ARG A 324 17.43 -20.50 -17.29
CA ARG A 324 16.39 -21.48 -17.67
C ARG A 324 15.13 -20.85 -18.28
N ARG A 325 14.77 -19.61 -17.92
CA ARG A 325 13.60 -18.91 -18.51
C ARG A 325 13.85 -18.46 -19.96
N ILE A 326 15.07 -18.04 -20.29
CA ILE A 326 15.47 -17.64 -21.65
C ILE A 326 15.47 -18.86 -22.61
N LEU A 327 15.81 -20.06 -22.09
CA LEU A 327 15.86 -21.28 -22.90
C LEU A 327 14.50 -21.94 -23.18
N ARG A 328 13.41 -21.56 -22.49
CA ARG A 328 12.06 -22.09 -22.77
C ARG A 328 11.33 -21.42 -23.94
N VAL A 329 11.89 -20.35 -24.53
CA VAL A 329 11.24 -19.56 -25.61
C VAL A 329 11.70 -19.97 -27.01
N ARG A 330 12.59 -20.97 -27.17
CA ARG A 330 12.87 -21.53 -28.49
C ARG A 330 11.99 -22.76 -28.75
N PRO A 331 11.00 -22.69 -29.67
CA PRO A 331 10.35 -23.91 -30.15
C PRO A 331 11.42 -24.78 -30.83
N LYS A 332 11.47 -26.07 -30.45
CA LYS A 332 12.28 -27.07 -31.17
C LYS A 332 11.68 -27.26 -32.57
N PRO A 333 12.48 -27.26 -33.65
CA PRO A 333 12.01 -27.75 -34.94
C PRO A 333 11.72 -29.25 -34.81
N CYS A 334 10.52 -29.69 -35.21
CA CYS A 334 10.24 -31.11 -35.41
C CYS A 334 10.94 -31.56 -36.69
N SER A 335 11.95 -32.41 -36.54
CA SER A 335 12.61 -33.11 -37.64
C SER A 335 12.60 -34.61 -37.36
N GLY A 336 12.05 -35.39 -38.30
CA GLY A 336 12.48 -36.76 -38.57
C GLY A 336 11.50 -37.90 -38.27
N SER A 337 10.76 -38.29 -39.31
CA SER A 337 10.58 -39.67 -39.83
C SER A 337 10.62 -40.88 -38.88
N LEU A 338 9.64 -41.79 -39.01
CA LEU A 338 9.88 -43.24 -39.14
C LEU A 338 8.60 -44.03 -39.54
N ASN A 339 8.64 -44.52 -40.78
CA ASN A 339 8.27 -45.83 -41.32
C ASN A 339 6.95 -46.51 -40.93
N ALA A 340 6.07 -46.61 -41.93
CA ALA A 340 5.04 -47.64 -42.04
C ALA A 340 5.69 -49.02 -42.30
N THR A 341 5.35 -50.01 -41.50
CA THR A 341 5.48 -51.43 -41.88
C THR A 341 4.22 -52.17 -41.48
N THR A 342 3.54 -52.63 -42.52
CA THR A 342 2.39 -53.54 -42.57
C THR A 342 2.74 -54.90 -41.95
N ILE A 343 1.88 -55.44 -41.08
CA ILE A 343 1.83 -56.88 -40.80
C ILE A 343 0.36 -57.32 -40.76
N GLU A 344 0.03 -58.20 -41.70
CA GLU A 344 -1.18 -59.03 -41.77
C GLU A 344 -1.24 -60.01 -40.59
N ARG A 345 -2.42 -60.14 -39.96
CA ARG A 345 -3.23 -61.38 -39.92
C ARG A 345 -4.51 -61.18 -39.13
#